data_AF-A0A444YNU1-F1
#
_entry.id   AF-A0A444YNU1-F1
#
_cell.length_a   1.000
_cell.length_b   1.000
_cell.length_c   1.000
_cell.angle_alpha   90.00
_cell.angle_beta   90.00
_cell.angle_gamma   90.00
#
_symmetry.space_group_name_H-M   'P 1'
#
loop_
_entity.id
_entity.type
_entity.pdbx_description
1 polymer ?
#
loop_
_entity_poly.entity_id
_entity_poly.type
_entity_poly.pdbx_seq_one_letter_code
_entity_poly.pdbx_strand_id
1 'polypeptide(L)'
;MIWRSLLLAICDRLTKARKRSSEEELLADILDSPELTRSCSNLERRDILGNTIHQFPDSKSQSFENLQELTAGKVAANLESPRSRIYRNSPVEAYVGQEFESEAEAHAFYNAYATSVGFIVRVSKLSRSRIDNSAIGQIFVCNKEGYRMTDKRENVIRQRVKTRVGCKAMIMVRKVKSGSWVVTRFVKEHTHLLAGPGGGRRDFIYEQYPGERYRIRELNQQLTYSREKEHIDEYNESLSKKIQHIVDNVKEMESKEEQSQLNFQLATL
;
A
#
# COMPACT_ATOMS: atom_id res chain seq x y z
N MET A 1 57.91 8.15 15.64
CA MET A 1 56.58 7.73 15.14
C MET A 1 55.38 8.38 15.87
N ILE A 2 55.55 9.09 16.99
CA ILE A 2 54.42 9.62 17.80
C ILE A 2 53.89 10.98 17.30
N TRP A 3 54.73 11.81 16.68
CA TRP A 3 54.37 13.18 16.28
C TRP A 3 53.42 13.24 15.06
N ARG A 4 53.47 12.21 14.20
CA ARG A 4 52.63 12.13 12.99
C ARG A 4 51.16 11.85 13.34
N SER A 5 50.93 11.04 14.36
CA SER A 5 49.58 10.76 14.89
C SER A 5 48.99 11.96 15.63
N LEU A 6 49.83 12.74 16.32
CA LEU A 6 49.39 13.95 17.01
C LEU A 6 48.99 15.07 16.02
N LEU A 7 49.77 15.26 14.95
CA LEU A 7 49.49 16.23 13.88
C LEU A 7 48.20 15.88 13.11
N LEU A 8 47.99 14.59 12.80
CA LEU A 8 46.74 14.13 12.18
C LEU A 8 45.54 14.35 13.10
N ALA A 9 45.67 14.05 14.40
CA ALA A 9 44.61 14.28 15.37
C ALA A 9 44.28 15.77 15.56
N ILE A 10 45.27 16.66 15.44
CA ILE A 10 45.07 18.12 15.50
C ILE A 10 44.42 18.63 14.21
N CYS A 11 44.87 18.18 13.03
CA CYS A 11 44.22 18.50 11.75
C CYS A 11 42.75 18.04 11.71
N ASP A 12 42.45 16.85 12.21
CA ASP A 12 41.08 16.31 12.25
C ASP A 12 40.19 17.09 13.24
N ARG A 13 40.79 17.58 14.35
CA ARG A 13 40.08 18.43 15.32
C ARG A 13 39.83 19.84 14.79
N LEU A 14 40.81 20.41 14.07
CA LEU A 14 40.69 21.73 13.45
C LEU A 14 39.72 21.74 12.26
N THR A 15 39.66 20.66 11.47
CA THR A 15 38.68 20.52 10.38
C THR A 15 37.26 20.26 10.90
N LYS A 16 37.09 19.47 11.97
CA LYS A 16 35.80 19.33 12.68
C LYS A 16 35.34 20.64 13.32
N ALA A 17 36.24 21.40 13.94
CA ALA A 17 35.91 22.69 14.55
C ALA A 17 35.52 23.74 13.48
N ARG A 18 36.23 23.79 12.35
CA ARG A 18 35.93 24.68 11.22
C ARG A 18 34.61 24.35 10.52
N LYS A 19 34.21 23.07 10.50
CA LYS A 19 32.91 22.63 9.96
C LYS A 19 31.74 22.94 10.92
N ARG A 20 32.00 22.88 12.23
CA ARG A 20 31.03 23.22 13.28
C ARG A 20 30.76 24.73 13.32
N SER A 21 31.78 25.57 13.12
CA SER A 21 31.59 27.03 13.08
C SER A 21 30.79 27.48 11.84
N SER A 22 30.99 26.84 10.68
CA SER A 22 30.22 27.18 9.46
C SER A 22 28.76 26.67 9.51
N GLU A 23 28.49 25.55 10.20
CA GLU A 23 27.12 25.04 10.36
C GLU A 23 26.34 25.79 11.46
N GLU A 24 27.01 26.30 12.50
CA GLU A 24 26.36 27.14 13.52
C GLU A 24 26.09 28.58 13.04
N GLU A 25 26.96 29.18 12.21
CA GLU A 25 26.69 30.49 11.57
C GLU A 25 25.53 30.41 10.57
N LEU A 26 25.43 29.35 9.76
CA LEU A 26 24.31 29.16 8.84
C LEU A 26 22.97 28.89 9.54
N LEU A 27 22.99 28.30 10.75
CA LEU A 27 21.77 28.06 11.53
C LEU A 27 21.30 29.31 12.29
N ALA A 28 22.22 30.20 12.67
CA ALA A 28 21.87 31.50 13.26
C ALA A 28 21.21 32.43 12.21
N ASP A 29 21.73 32.46 10.98
CA ASP A 29 21.14 33.24 9.88
C ASP A 29 19.77 32.73 9.42
N ILE A 30 19.47 31.42 9.60
CA ILE A 30 18.15 30.84 9.30
C ILE A 30 17.12 31.15 10.40
N LEU A 31 17.55 31.26 11.66
CA LEU A 31 16.65 31.47 12.80
C LEU A 31 16.28 32.94 13.03
N ASP A 32 17.09 33.89 12.57
CA ASP A 32 16.82 35.34 12.68
C ASP A 32 16.16 35.95 11.42
N SER A 33 15.67 35.12 10.49
CA SER A 33 14.88 35.61 9.34
C SER A 33 13.43 35.92 9.75
N PRO A 34 12.91 37.15 9.54
CA PRO A 34 11.60 37.58 10.02
C PRO A 34 10.40 36.96 9.25
N GLU A 35 10.62 35.97 8.38
CA GLU A 35 9.57 35.38 7.52
C GLU A 35 8.92 34.08 8.04
N LEU A 36 9.26 33.59 9.25
CA LEU A 36 8.71 32.34 9.79
C LEU A 36 7.70 32.51 10.94
N THR A 37 6.89 33.58 10.88
CA THR A 37 5.61 33.64 11.60
C THR A 37 4.47 33.98 10.65
N ARG A 38 4.07 33.02 9.82
CA ARG A 38 2.77 33.08 9.13
C ARG A 38 1.98 31.80 9.31
N SER A 39 0.93 31.95 10.11
CA SER A 39 -0.31 31.17 10.15
C SER A 39 -0.58 30.42 8.85
N CYS A 40 -0.89 29.12 8.94
CA CYS A 40 -1.42 28.32 7.83
C CYS A 40 -2.83 28.77 7.47
N SER A 41 -2.94 29.94 6.86
CA SER A 41 -4.15 30.44 6.21
C SER A 41 -3.67 31.15 4.95
N ASN A 42 -3.98 30.54 3.80
CA ASN A 42 -3.73 30.99 2.42
C ASN A 42 -2.43 30.44 1.79
N LEU A 43 -2.51 29.21 1.27
CA LEU A 43 -1.55 28.69 0.30
C LEU A 43 -2.16 28.81 -1.11
N GLU A 44 -1.80 29.85 -1.86
CA GLU A 44 -2.09 29.97 -3.28
C GLU A 44 -1.31 28.89 -4.05
N ARG A 45 -2.00 28.06 -4.85
CA ARG A 45 -1.36 27.11 -5.78
C ARG A 45 -1.33 27.72 -7.18
N ARG A 46 -0.15 27.76 -7.80
CA ARG A 46 0.05 28.08 -9.22
C ARG A 46 0.13 26.79 -10.04
N ASP A 47 -0.34 26.84 -11.28
CA ASP A 47 -0.22 25.75 -12.26
C ASP A 47 1.05 25.90 -13.12
N ILE A 48 1.31 24.91 -13.99
CA ILE A 48 2.59 24.72 -14.73
C ILE A 48 2.85 25.86 -15.74
N LEU A 49 1.86 26.71 -16.00
CA LEU A 49 1.97 27.88 -16.87
C LEU A 49 1.99 29.22 -16.11
N GLY A 50 2.01 29.19 -14.77
CA GLY A 50 2.25 30.37 -13.94
C GLY A 50 1.05 31.30 -13.71
N ASN A 51 -0.19 30.85 -13.92
CA ASN A 51 -1.37 31.67 -13.69
C ASN A 51 -1.92 31.51 -12.26
N THR A 52 -2.50 32.59 -11.74
CA THR A 52 -3.15 32.63 -10.41
C THR A 52 -4.66 32.45 -10.58
N ILE A 53 -5.23 31.41 -9.97
CA ILE A 53 -6.68 31.14 -9.99
C ILE A 53 -7.34 31.93 -8.86
N HIS A 54 -8.11 32.96 -9.21
CA HIS A 54 -9.09 33.56 -8.31
C HIS A 54 -10.49 33.00 -8.62
N GLN A 55 -11.19 32.64 -7.54
CA GLN A 55 -12.66 32.56 -7.40
C GLN A 55 -13.35 31.20 -7.68
N PHE A 56 -13.57 30.44 -6.60
CA PHE A 56 -14.92 29.92 -6.36
C PHE A 56 -15.79 31.11 -5.92
N PRO A 57 -17.07 31.21 -6.35
CA PRO A 57 -17.91 32.34 -5.97
C PRO A 57 -18.20 32.31 -4.46
N ASP A 58 -17.97 33.45 -3.80
CA ASP A 58 -18.42 33.73 -2.44
C ASP A 58 -19.95 33.62 -2.37
N SER A 59 -20.46 32.55 -1.78
CA SER A 59 -21.84 32.53 -1.31
C SER A 59 -21.86 33.06 0.12
N LYS A 60 -22.32 34.32 0.21
CA LYS A 60 -22.65 35.03 1.44
C LYS A 60 -23.44 34.14 2.40
N SER A 61 -23.08 34.25 3.67
CA SER A 61 -23.92 33.90 4.82
C SER A 61 -25.32 34.51 4.66
N GLN A 62 -26.28 33.69 4.23
CA GLN A 62 -27.70 33.97 4.39
C GLN A 62 -28.34 32.80 5.16
N SER A 63 -28.80 33.18 6.35
CA SER A 63 -29.84 32.57 7.18
C SER A 63 -29.71 31.08 7.55
N PHE A 64 -28.94 30.89 8.63
CA PHE A 64 -29.18 29.88 9.67
C PHE A 64 -30.62 29.92 10.27
N GLU A 65 -31.47 30.88 9.87
CA GLU A 65 -32.86 31.02 10.34
C GLU A 65 -33.91 30.31 9.46
N ASN A 66 -33.58 29.80 8.27
CA ASN A 66 -34.58 29.14 7.39
C ASN A 66 -34.77 27.63 7.64
N LEU A 67 -34.23 27.08 8.73
CA LEU A 67 -34.42 25.67 9.12
C LEU A 67 -35.32 25.47 10.34
N GLN A 68 -35.94 26.54 10.85
CA GLN A 68 -36.81 26.49 12.03
C GLN A 68 -38.32 26.50 11.72
N GLU A 69 -38.73 26.71 10.46
CA GLU A 69 -40.16 26.84 10.10
C GLU A 69 -40.76 25.62 9.35
N LEU A 70 -39.99 24.55 9.13
CA LEU A 70 -40.52 23.29 8.56
C LEU A 70 -40.77 22.18 9.60
N THR A 71 -40.67 22.49 10.89
CA THR A 71 -40.87 21.54 12.01
C THR A 71 -42.13 21.81 12.83
N ALA A 72 -43.16 22.43 12.23
CA ALA A 72 -44.46 22.62 12.85
C ALA A 72 -45.57 21.99 12.00
N GLY A 73 -45.55 20.66 11.82
CA GLY A 73 -46.72 19.92 11.34
C GLY A 73 -46.43 18.62 10.61
N LYS A 74 -46.76 17.50 11.28
CA LYS A 74 -46.96 16.15 10.71
C LYS A 74 -45.73 15.43 10.12
N VAL A 75 -45.00 14.72 10.99
CA VAL A 75 -45.11 13.25 11.06
C VAL A 75 -44.59 12.75 12.41
N ALA A 76 -45.53 12.42 13.29
CA ALA A 76 -45.28 11.49 14.38
C ALA A 76 -45.17 10.08 13.78
N ALA A 77 -43.98 9.73 13.29
CA ALA A 77 -43.63 8.36 12.94
C ALA A 77 -42.10 8.22 13.04
N ASN A 78 -41.65 7.72 14.19
CA ASN A 78 -40.38 7.02 14.41
C ASN A 78 -39.25 7.31 13.41
N LEU A 79 -38.54 8.42 13.58
CA LEU A 79 -37.17 8.53 13.08
C LEU A 79 -36.21 8.31 14.25
N GLU A 80 -36.17 7.08 14.78
CA GLU A 80 -34.98 6.63 15.46
C GLU A 80 -33.83 6.68 14.45
N SER A 81 -32.80 7.49 14.73
CA SER A 81 -31.60 7.57 13.91
C SER A 81 -31.09 6.16 13.60
N PRO A 82 -30.74 5.82 12.34
CA PRO A 82 -30.17 4.51 12.00
C PRO A 82 -28.96 4.11 12.85
N ARG A 83 -28.32 5.08 13.51
CA ARG A 83 -27.19 4.95 14.42
C ARG A 83 -27.52 4.31 15.78
N SER A 84 -28.75 4.34 16.26
CA SER A 84 -29.12 3.71 17.54
C SER A 84 -29.41 2.21 17.41
N ARG A 85 -29.61 1.71 16.18
CA ARG A 85 -29.95 0.30 15.92
C ARG A 85 -28.76 -0.64 16.08
N ILE A 86 -27.53 -0.16 15.89
CA ILE A 86 -26.30 -0.98 15.94
C ILE A 86 -25.96 -1.42 17.37
N TYR A 87 -26.39 -0.68 18.40
CA TYR A 87 -26.00 -0.91 19.79
C TYR A 87 -26.94 -1.85 20.59
N ARG A 88 -27.97 -2.43 19.96
CA ARG A 88 -28.91 -3.33 20.66
C ARG A 88 -28.56 -4.81 20.61
N ASN A 89 -27.60 -5.21 19.78
CA ASN A 89 -27.26 -6.62 19.58
C ASN A 89 -25.82 -6.92 20.01
N SER A 90 -25.65 -8.08 20.66
CA SER A 90 -24.34 -8.70 20.89
C SER A 90 -23.53 -8.74 19.58
N PRO A 91 -22.20 -8.53 19.61
CA PRO A 91 -21.34 -8.71 18.44
C PRO A 91 -21.68 -10.00 17.70
N VAL A 92 -22.04 -9.92 16.42
CA VAL A 92 -22.19 -11.10 15.58
C VAL A 92 -20.78 -11.66 15.37
N GLU A 93 -20.52 -12.81 15.99
CA GLU A 93 -19.21 -13.44 15.97
C GLU A 93 -18.96 -14.13 14.62
N ALA A 94 -17.76 -13.95 14.09
CA ALA A 94 -17.31 -14.66 12.90
C ALA A 94 -17.16 -16.16 13.19
N TYR A 95 -17.48 -17.01 12.23
CA TYR A 95 -17.24 -18.45 12.33
C TYR A 95 -16.55 -19.00 11.08
N VAL A 96 -15.80 -20.09 11.25
CA VAL A 96 -15.16 -20.79 10.14
C VAL A 96 -16.24 -21.43 9.26
N GLY A 97 -16.14 -21.22 7.96
CA GLY A 97 -17.15 -21.64 6.98
C GLY A 97 -18.17 -20.56 6.61
N GLN A 98 -18.15 -19.39 7.27
CA GLN A 98 -19.00 -18.28 6.88
C GLN A 98 -18.64 -17.78 5.47
N GLU A 99 -19.65 -17.60 4.62
CA GLU A 99 -19.48 -17.22 3.21
C GLU A 99 -19.87 -15.75 2.98
N PHE A 100 -19.21 -15.14 1.99
CA PHE A 100 -19.45 -13.78 1.51
C PHE A 100 -19.39 -13.76 -0.02
N GLU A 101 -20.10 -12.83 -0.65
CA GLU A 101 -20.08 -12.68 -2.11
C GLU A 101 -18.76 -12.05 -2.59
N SER A 102 -18.14 -11.22 -1.74
CA SER A 102 -16.90 -10.51 -2.08
C SER A 102 -15.91 -10.39 -0.92
N GLU A 103 -14.64 -10.13 -1.25
CA GLU A 103 -13.61 -9.80 -0.25
C GLU A 103 -13.93 -8.52 0.52
N ALA A 104 -14.54 -7.53 -0.16
CA ALA A 104 -14.98 -6.27 0.42
C ALA A 104 -16.07 -6.48 1.49
N GLU A 105 -17.01 -7.38 1.24
CA GLU A 105 -18.07 -7.72 2.18
C GLU A 105 -17.50 -8.43 3.42
N ALA A 106 -16.60 -9.39 3.22
CA ALA A 106 -15.89 -10.05 4.32
C ALA A 106 -15.10 -9.04 5.19
N HIS A 107 -14.47 -8.06 4.55
CA HIS A 107 -13.77 -6.97 5.25
C HIS A 107 -14.73 -6.12 6.07
N ALA A 108 -15.85 -5.69 5.47
CA ALA A 108 -16.87 -4.88 6.14
C ALA A 108 -17.46 -5.60 7.36
N PHE A 109 -17.76 -6.89 7.22
CA PHE A 109 -18.22 -7.74 8.32
C PHE A 109 -17.21 -7.78 9.47
N TYR A 110 -15.94 -8.08 9.18
CA TYR A 110 -14.92 -8.15 10.23
C TYR A 110 -14.64 -6.78 10.88
N ASN A 111 -14.77 -5.70 10.13
CA ASN A 111 -14.63 -4.34 10.65
C ASN A 111 -15.80 -3.97 11.60
N ALA A 112 -17.02 -4.38 11.28
CA ALA A 112 -18.16 -4.24 12.18
C ALA A 112 -17.96 -5.04 13.48
N TYR A 113 -17.53 -6.29 13.36
CA TYR A 113 -17.13 -7.13 14.50
C TYR A 113 -16.06 -6.42 15.35
N ALA A 114 -14.98 -5.95 14.74
CA ALA A 114 -13.90 -5.27 15.45
C ALA A 114 -14.34 -4.00 16.16
N THR A 115 -15.22 -3.21 15.53
CA THR A 115 -15.79 -2.00 16.12
C THR A 115 -16.61 -2.32 17.36
N SER A 116 -17.42 -3.38 17.31
CA SER A 116 -18.24 -3.82 18.45
C SER A 116 -17.39 -4.39 19.61
N VAL A 117 -16.30 -5.08 19.29
CA VAL A 117 -15.37 -5.68 20.27
C VAL A 117 -14.37 -4.64 20.82
N GLY A 118 -14.10 -3.56 20.08
CA GLY A 118 -13.25 -2.45 20.53
C GLY A 118 -11.79 -2.55 20.06
N PHE A 119 -11.55 -3.06 18.84
CA PHE A 119 -10.26 -2.96 18.17
C PHE A 119 -10.39 -2.45 16.73
N ILE A 120 -9.25 -2.19 16.11
CA ILE A 120 -9.16 -1.66 14.75
C ILE A 120 -8.57 -2.75 13.84
N VAL A 121 -9.16 -2.95 12.67
CA VAL A 121 -8.71 -3.93 11.67
C VAL A 121 -7.59 -3.36 10.82
N ARG A 122 -6.71 -4.20 10.28
CA ARG A 122 -5.76 -3.87 9.24
C ARG A 122 -5.76 -4.96 8.18
N VAL A 123 -5.75 -4.56 6.92
CA VAL A 123 -5.52 -5.46 5.79
C VAL A 123 -4.07 -5.94 5.82
N SER A 124 -3.87 -7.26 5.84
CA SER A 124 -2.56 -7.90 5.93
C SER A 124 -2.18 -8.55 4.58
N LYS A 125 -1.86 -9.84 4.57
CA LYS A 125 -1.39 -10.55 3.38
C LYS A 125 -2.54 -10.86 2.41
N LEU A 126 -2.33 -10.50 1.15
CA LEU A 126 -3.10 -10.97 -0.01
C LEU A 126 -2.44 -12.24 -0.58
N SER A 127 -3.25 -13.22 -0.94
CA SER A 127 -2.86 -14.44 -1.63
C SER A 127 -3.38 -14.40 -3.06
N ARG A 128 -2.53 -14.70 -4.03
CA ARG A 128 -2.87 -14.72 -5.45
C ARG A 128 -2.68 -16.11 -6.05
N SER A 129 -3.49 -16.41 -7.06
CA SER A 129 -3.30 -17.58 -7.89
C SER A 129 -1.99 -17.48 -8.68
N ARG A 130 -1.34 -18.61 -8.92
CA ARG A 130 -0.11 -18.65 -9.73
C ARG A 130 -0.37 -18.62 -11.24
N ILE A 131 -1.61 -18.88 -11.65
CA ILE A 131 -1.98 -19.04 -13.07
C ILE A 131 -2.41 -17.69 -13.64
N ASP A 132 -3.43 -17.09 -13.03
CA ASP A 132 -4.12 -15.88 -13.48
C ASP A 132 -3.84 -14.67 -12.57
N ASN A 133 -3.04 -14.83 -11.52
CA ASN A 133 -2.69 -13.77 -10.56
C ASN A 133 -3.91 -13.12 -9.87
N SER A 134 -5.08 -13.75 -9.93
CA SER A 134 -6.30 -13.27 -9.27
C SER A 134 -6.21 -13.44 -7.76
N ALA A 135 -6.94 -12.59 -7.03
CA ALA A 135 -7.04 -12.68 -5.58
C ALA A 135 -7.81 -13.95 -5.15
N ILE A 136 -7.14 -14.84 -4.43
CA ILE A 136 -7.70 -16.11 -3.93
C ILE A 136 -7.79 -16.18 -2.41
N GLY A 137 -7.24 -15.20 -1.70
CA GLY A 137 -7.35 -15.15 -0.25
C GLY A 137 -6.82 -13.86 0.35
N GLN A 138 -7.36 -13.47 1.49
CA GLN A 138 -7.02 -12.24 2.18
C GLN A 138 -7.02 -12.46 3.69
N ILE A 139 -6.08 -11.82 4.40
CA ILE A 139 -6.01 -11.84 5.87
C ILE A 139 -6.32 -10.44 6.39
N PHE A 140 -7.22 -10.36 7.38
CA PHE A 140 -7.50 -9.15 8.16
C PHE A 140 -7.05 -9.37 9.60
N VAL A 141 -6.29 -8.44 10.16
CA VAL A 141 -5.64 -8.59 11.48
C VAL A 141 -5.96 -7.42 12.39
N CYS A 142 -5.77 -7.57 13.70
CA CYS A 142 -5.77 -6.43 14.62
C CYS A 142 -4.65 -5.42 14.27
N ASN A 143 -4.88 -4.12 14.47
CA ASN A 143 -3.86 -3.07 14.26
C ASN A 143 -2.59 -3.28 15.12
N LYS A 144 -2.73 -3.95 16.26
CA LYS A 144 -1.63 -4.31 17.17
C LYS A 144 -0.97 -5.67 16.85
N GLU A 145 -1.29 -6.28 15.70
CA GLU A 145 -0.74 -7.57 15.26
C GLU A 145 0.77 -7.55 15.02
N GLY A 146 1.42 -8.65 15.42
CA GLY A 146 2.83 -8.90 15.19
C GLY A 146 3.78 -7.93 15.91
N TYR A 147 5.04 -7.92 15.50
CA TYR A 147 6.05 -6.99 16.01
C TYR A 147 6.64 -6.19 14.85
N ARG A 148 6.87 -4.89 15.05
CA ARG A 148 7.55 -4.07 14.03
C ARG A 148 9.02 -4.44 14.04
N MET A 149 9.58 -4.77 12.87
CA MET A 149 11.03 -4.92 12.71
C MET A 149 11.72 -3.59 13.03
N THR A 150 12.91 -3.66 13.63
CA THR A 150 13.71 -2.48 13.91
C THR A 150 14.01 -1.74 12.61
N ASP A 151 13.73 -0.43 12.58
CA ASP A 151 14.07 0.41 11.43
C ASP A 151 15.60 0.54 11.41
N LYS A 152 16.26 -0.08 10.43
CA LYS A 152 17.74 -0.07 10.31
C LYS A 152 18.28 1.22 9.66
N ARG A 153 17.43 2.22 9.45
CA ARG A 153 17.80 3.48 8.79
C ARG A 153 18.49 4.37 9.81
N GLU A 154 19.70 4.81 9.48
CA GLU A 154 20.55 5.60 10.37
C GLU A 154 19.98 7.02 10.65
N ASN A 155 19.14 7.53 9.73
CA ASN A 155 18.60 8.90 9.77
C ASN A 155 17.05 8.92 9.89
N VAL A 156 16.50 8.48 11.03
CA VAL A 156 15.05 8.60 11.31
C VAL A 156 14.78 9.87 12.13
N ILE A 157 14.37 10.96 11.45
CA ILE A 157 14.11 12.28 12.04
C ILE A 157 13.03 12.24 13.14
N ARG A 158 12.06 11.30 13.06
CA ARG A 158 11.07 11.04 14.12
C ARG A 158 10.76 9.55 14.22
N GLN A 159 11.19 8.92 15.33
CA GLN A 159 10.87 7.52 15.58
C GLN A 159 9.36 7.37 15.88
N ARG A 160 8.63 6.68 15.00
CA ARG A 160 7.21 6.37 15.24
C ARG A 160 7.08 5.47 16.47
N VAL A 161 6.15 5.80 17.35
CA VAL A 161 5.84 4.99 18.54
C VAL A 161 5.49 3.56 18.11
N LYS A 162 6.01 2.56 18.83
CA LYS A 162 5.69 1.15 18.59
C LYS A 162 4.23 0.88 18.98
N THR A 163 3.38 0.63 17.99
CA THR A 163 1.96 0.35 18.20
C THR A 163 1.62 -1.14 18.22
N ARG A 164 2.47 -2.00 17.65
CA ARG A 164 2.27 -3.46 17.56
C ARG A 164 2.86 -4.19 18.76
N VAL A 165 2.06 -5.04 19.40
CA VAL A 165 2.42 -5.74 20.66
C VAL A 165 2.42 -7.26 20.54
N GLY A 166 2.39 -7.80 19.33
CA GLY A 166 2.30 -9.24 19.09
C GLY A 166 0.89 -9.79 19.18
N CYS A 167 -0.13 -8.99 18.90
CA CYS A 167 -1.51 -9.48 18.83
C CYS A 167 -1.64 -10.57 17.76
N LYS A 168 -2.47 -11.58 18.02
CA LYS A 168 -2.72 -12.72 17.10
C LYS A 168 -4.14 -12.73 16.54
N ALA A 169 -5.01 -11.84 17.00
CA ALA A 169 -6.39 -11.74 16.53
C ALA A 169 -6.44 -11.44 15.02
N MET A 170 -7.13 -12.31 14.28
CA MET A 170 -7.22 -12.23 12.83
C MET A 170 -8.39 -13.06 12.29
N ILE A 171 -8.78 -12.75 11.05
CA ILE A 171 -9.61 -13.59 10.21
C ILE A 171 -8.93 -13.80 8.85
N MET A 172 -9.05 -15.00 8.29
CA MET A 172 -8.53 -15.36 6.98
C MET A 172 -9.68 -15.85 6.10
N VAL A 173 -9.86 -15.19 4.97
CA VAL A 173 -10.85 -15.57 3.96
C VAL A 173 -10.16 -16.12 2.71
N ARG A 174 -10.78 -17.10 2.06
CA ARG A 174 -10.32 -17.66 0.79
C ARG A 174 -11.46 -17.75 -0.21
N LYS A 175 -11.14 -17.52 -1.48
CA LYS A 175 -12.08 -17.69 -2.58
C LYS A 175 -12.24 -19.17 -2.89
N VAL A 176 -13.47 -19.67 -2.88
CA VAL A 176 -13.81 -21.04 -3.27
C VAL A 176 -14.18 -21.11 -4.76
N LYS A 177 -14.30 -22.34 -5.30
CA LYS A 177 -14.58 -22.56 -6.73
C LYS A 177 -15.90 -21.94 -7.21
N SER A 178 -16.89 -21.77 -6.33
CA SER A 178 -18.15 -21.09 -6.64
C SER A 178 -18.00 -19.58 -6.85
N GLY A 179 -16.85 -18.99 -6.52
CA GLY A 179 -16.59 -17.55 -6.58
C GLY A 179 -16.77 -16.84 -5.23
N SER A 180 -17.46 -17.46 -4.28
CA SER A 180 -17.66 -16.95 -2.92
C SER A 180 -16.37 -16.90 -2.11
N TRP A 181 -16.36 -16.05 -1.08
CA TRP A 181 -15.27 -15.91 -0.12
C TRP A 181 -15.65 -16.52 1.21
N VAL A 182 -14.87 -17.50 1.68
CA VAL A 182 -15.17 -18.28 2.88
C VAL A 182 -14.14 -18.05 3.96
N VAL A 183 -14.58 -17.87 5.20
CA VAL A 183 -13.70 -17.81 6.38
C VAL A 183 -13.07 -19.17 6.62
N THR A 184 -11.75 -19.24 6.46
CA THR A 184 -10.97 -20.47 6.71
C THR A 184 -10.29 -20.51 8.08
N ARG A 185 -10.09 -19.34 8.69
CA ARG A 185 -9.49 -19.23 10.03
C ARG A 185 -9.99 -17.98 10.72
N PHE A 186 -10.32 -18.12 11.98
CA PHE A 186 -10.70 -17.03 12.87
C PHE A 186 -9.98 -17.21 14.21
N VAL A 187 -9.32 -16.15 14.67
CA VAL A 187 -8.62 -16.08 15.96
C VAL A 187 -9.17 -14.86 16.68
N LYS A 188 -9.86 -15.11 17.80
CA LYS A 188 -10.56 -14.10 18.58
C LYS A 188 -9.68 -13.46 19.64
N GLU A 189 -8.69 -14.20 20.13
CA GLU A 189 -7.93 -13.83 21.31
C GLU A 189 -6.98 -12.66 21.03
N HIS A 190 -7.06 -11.64 21.88
CA HIS A 190 -6.16 -10.50 21.89
C HIS A 190 -5.13 -10.64 23.00
N THR A 191 -3.90 -10.23 22.73
CA THR A 191 -2.81 -10.17 23.73
C THR A 191 -2.74 -8.83 24.46
N HIS A 192 -3.74 -7.96 24.25
CA HIS A 192 -3.81 -6.62 24.82
C HIS A 192 -5.24 -6.29 25.21
N LEU A 193 -5.36 -5.31 26.11
CA LEU A 193 -6.66 -4.74 26.47
C LEU A 193 -7.33 -4.11 25.25
N LEU A 194 -8.63 -4.35 25.13
CA LEU A 194 -9.51 -3.77 24.13
C LEU A 194 -10.10 -2.46 24.66
N ALA A 195 -10.44 -1.53 23.77
CA ALA A 195 -10.99 -0.23 24.17
C ALA A 195 -12.44 -0.32 24.72
N GLY A 196 -13.03 -1.51 24.73
CA GLY A 196 -14.41 -1.76 25.10
C GLY A 196 -15.41 -1.37 24.00
N PRO A 197 -16.68 -1.81 24.11
CA PRO A 197 -17.72 -1.48 23.15
C PRO A 197 -17.92 0.03 23.08
N GLY A 198 -17.71 0.63 21.91
CA GLY A 198 -17.90 2.08 21.68
C GLY A 198 -16.69 2.98 21.97
N GLY A 199 -15.56 2.42 22.45
CA GLY A 199 -14.31 3.13 22.76
C GLY A 199 -13.27 3.16 21.63
N GLY A 200 -13.53 2.49 20.51
CA GLY A 200 -12.70 2.65 19.32
C GLY A 200 -12.76 4.10 18.84
N ARG A 201 -11.61 4.78 18.70
CA ARG A 201 -11.54 6.13 18.11
C ARG A 201 -12.18 6.07 16.72
N ARG A 202 -13.41 6.61 16.63
CA ARG A 202 -14.34 6.50 15.49
C ARG A 202 -13.84 7.24 14.25
N ASP A 203 -12.84 8.12 14.43
CA ASP A 203 -12.27 8.95 13.38
C ASP A 203 -11.35 8.17 12.41
N PHE A 204 -10.98 6.92 12.75
CA PHE A 204 -10.11 6.08 11.90
C PHE A 204 -10.86 5.07 11.02
N ILE A 205 -12.20 5.07 11.02
CA ILE A 205 -13.02 4.06 10.33
C ILE A 205 -12.91 4.19 8.80
N TYR A 206 -12.69 5.40 8.27
CA TYR A 206 -12.79 5.67 6.83
C TYR A 206 -11.45 5.65 6.06
N GLU A 207 -10.30 5.68 6.75
CA GLU A 207 -8.99 5.72 6.10
C GLU A 207 -8.28 4.35 6.08
N GLN A 208 -8.99 3.29 6.48
CA GLN A 208 -8.48 1.91 6.51
C GLN A 208 -8.92 1.04 5.34
N TYR A 209 -9.81 1.51 4.47
CA TYR A 209 -9.71 1.04 3.09
C TYR A 209 -8.30 1.44 2.64
N PRO A 210 -7.48 0.53 2.09
CA PRO A 210 -6.21 0.89 1.49
C PRO A 210 -6.48 1.68 0.19
N GLY A 211 -7.10 2.85 0.30
CA GLY A 211 -7.49 3.73 -0.80
C GLY A 211 -6.26 4.08 -1.61
N GLU A 212 -6.31 3.75 -2.90
CA GLU A 212 -5.27 3.83 -3.93
C GLU A 212 -3.87 3.27 -3.59
N ARG A 213 -3.26 3.49 -2.43
CA ARG A 213 -1.83 3.23 -2.18
C ARG A 213 -1.43 1.76 -2.14
N TYR A 214 -2.30 0.86 -1.68
CA TYR A 214 -2.04 -0.58 -1.79
C TYR A 214 -2.28 -1.06 -3.22
N ARG A 215 -3.37 -0.62 -3.88
CA ARG A 215 -3.60 -0.84 -5.31
C ARG A 215 -2.44 -0.32 -6.15
N ILE A 216 -1.84 0.82 -5.83
CA ILE A 216 -0.67 1.37 -6.53
C ILE A 216 0.52 0.44 -6.33
N ARG A 217 0.81 -0.02 -5.11
CA ARG A 217 1.89 -0.99 -4.88
C ARG A 217 1.63 -2.33 -5.59
N GLU A 218 0.38 -2.78 -5.57
CA GLU A 218 -0.11 -4.01 -6.19
C GLU A 218 -0.02 -3.94 -7.72
N LEU A 219 -0.57 -2.88 -8.33
CA LEU A 219 -0.48 -2.59 -9.75
C LEU A 219 0.98 -2.42 -10.16
N ASN A 220 1.81 -1.75 -9.38
CA ASN A 220 3.25 -1.65 -9.67
C ASN A 220 3.93 -3.02 -9.64
N GLN A 221 3.59 -3.90 -8.69
CA GLN A 221 4.12 -5.26 -8.64
C GLN A 221 3.61 -6.12 -9.82
N GLN A 222 2.36 -5.94 -10.22
CA GLN A 222 1.80 -6.59 -11.40
C GLN A 222 2.48 -6.10 -12.68
N LEU A 223 2.68 -4.79 -12.83
CA LEU A 223 3.39 -4.17 -13.94
C LEU A 223 4.83 -4.66 -14.03
N THR A 224 5.55 -4.82 -12.91
CA THR A 224 6.91 -5.39 -12.94
C THR A 224 6.91 -6.84 -13.39
N TYR A 225 5.97 -7.65 -12.92
CA TYR A 225 5.85 -9.04 -13.35
C TYR A 225 5.50 -9.16 -14.84
N SER A 226 4.57 -8.33 -15.33
CA SER A 226 4.22 -8.27 -16.76
C SER A 226 5.41 -7.90 -17.62
N ARG A 227 6.21 -6.88 -17.23
CA ARG A 227 7.42 -6.47 -17.94
C ARG A 227 8.51 -7.55 -17.96
N GLU A 228 8.71 -8.23 -16.83
CA GLU A 228 9.67 -9.36 -16.76
C GLU A 228 9.25 -10.51 -17.67
N LYS A 229 7.95 -10.80 -17.72
CA LYS A 229 7.39 -11.81 -18.62
C LYS A 229 7.57 -11.43 -20.09
N GLU A 230 7.25 -10.19 -20.46
CA GLU A 230 7.46 -9.66 -21.82
C GLU A 230 8.92 -9.80 -22.26
N HIS A 231 9.88 -9.45 -21.39
CA HIS A 231 11.31 -9.60 -21.70
C HIS A 231 11.74 -11.06 -21.89
N ILE A 232 11.17 -12.00 -21.11
CA ILE A 232 11.40 -13.44 -21.28
C ILE A 232 10.82 -13.92 -22.61
N ASP A 233 9.61 -13.48 -22.95
CA ASP A 233 8.93 -13.85 -24.19
C ASP A 233 9.71 -13.33 -25.42
N GLU A 234 10.21 -12.08 -25.38
CA GLU A 234 11.09 -11.50 -26.41
C GLU A 234 12.41 -12.28 -26.56
N TYR A 235 13.06 -12.62 -25.44
CA TYR A 235 14.28 -13.42 -25.46
C TYR A 235 14.05 -14.80 -26.08
N ASN A 236 12.94 -15.46 -25.71
CA ASN A 236 12.56 -16.76 -26.26
C ASN A 236 12.23 -16.70 -27.75
N GLU A 237 11.58 -15.63 -28.21
CA GLU A 237 11.29 -15.42 -29.64
C GLU A 237 12.58 -15.19 -30.43
N SER A 238 13.49 -14.35 -29.92
CA SER A 238 14.82 -14.13 -30.52
C SER A 238 15.62 -15.43 -30.59
N LEU A 239 15.61 -16.22 -29.52
CA LEU A 239 16.27 -17.52 -29.47
C LEU A 239 15.64 -18.49 -30.47
N SER A 240 14.31 -18.53 -30.57
CA SER A 240 13.59 -19.38 -31.52
C SER A 240 13.93 -19.02 -32.97
N LYS A 241 14.02 -17.73 -33.32
CA LYS A 241 14.46 -17.28 -34.65
C LYS A 241 15.89 -17.71 -34.97
N LYS A 242 16.80 -17.63 -34.00
CA LYS A 242 18.19 -18.10 -34.17
C LYS A 242 18.26 -19.61 -34.36
N ILE A 243 17.49 -20.37 -33.58
CA ILE A 243 17.40 -21.83 -33.74
C ILE A 243 16.86 -22.17 -35.13
N GLN A 244 15.80 -21.50 -35.58
CA GLN A 244 15.21 -21.75 -36.89
C GLN A 244 16.21 -21.48 -38.03
N HIS A 245 16.94 -20.38 -37.96
CA HIS A 245 17.99 -20.07 -38.92
C HIS A 245 19.10 -21.13 -38.97
N ILE A 246 19.51 -21.67 -37.81
CA ILE A 246 20.48 -22.77 -37.76
C ILE A 246 19.90 -24.03 -38.42
N VAL A 247 18.65 -24.37 -38.11
CA VAL A 247 17.95 -25.52 -38.70
C VAL A 247 17.86 -25.40 -40.22
N ASP A 248 17.50 -24.22 -40.73
CA ASP A 248 17.36 -23.98 -42.16
C ASP A 248 18.72 -24.07 -42.87
N ASN A 249 19.78 -23.52 -42.28
CA ASN A 249 21.14 -23.64 -42.80
C ASN A 249 21.64 -25.09 -42.84
N VAL A 250 21.37 -25.88 -41.80
CA VAL A 250 21.76 -27.30 -41.76
C VAL A 250 21.06 -28.07 -42.88
N LYS A 251 19.75 -27.86 -43.07
CA LYS A 251 18.99 -28.47 -44.18
C LYS A 251 19.54 -28.08 -45.54
N GLU A 252 19.95 -26.82 -45.71
CA GLU A 252 20.54 -26.36 -46.97
C GLU A 252 21.90 -27.04 -47.22
N MET A 253 22.72 -27.20 -46.19
CA MET A 253 23.99 -27.95 -46.29
C MET A 253 23.75 -29.43 -46.64
N GLU A 254 22.80 -30.09 -45.98
CA GLU A 254 22.42 -31.48 -46.28
C GLU A 254 21.99 -31.63 -47.74
N SER A 255 21.15 -30.71 -48.25
CA SER A 255 20.69 -30.75 -49.64
C SER A 255 21.82 -30.56 -50.68
N LYS A 256 22.82 -29.73 -50.36
CA LYS A 256 23.99 -29.51 -51.23
C LYS A 256 24.93 -30.71 -51.22
N GLU A 257 25.05 -31.36 -50.08
CA GLU A 257 25.85 -32.58 -49.93
C GLU A 257 25.23 -33.74 -50.72
N GLU A 258 23.91 -33.95 -50.62
CA GLU A 258 23.17 -34.93 -51.41
C GLU A 258 23.32 -34.68 -52.93
N GLN A 259 23.19 -33.42 -53.36
CA GLN A 259 23.41 -33.05 -54.77
C GLN A 259 24.84 -33.29 -55.23
N SER A 260 25.83 -33.01 -54.37
CA SER A 260 27.24 -33.26 -54.69
C SER A 260 27.54 -34.76 -54.80
N GLN A 261 26.95 -35.58 -53.93
CA GLN A 261 27.05 -37.04 -53.97
C GLN A 261 26.41 -37.60 -55.25
N LEU A 262 25.22 -37.12 -55.64
CA LEU A 262 24.55 -37.50 -56.89
C LEU A 262 25.37 -37.11 -58.12
N ASN A 263 25.92 -35.88 -58.15
CA ASN A 263 26.75 -35.41 -59.26
C ASN A 263 28.05 -36.22 -59.38
N PHE A 264 28.65 -36.62 -58.26
CA PHE A 264 29.84 -37.48 -58.26
C PHE A 264 29.54 -38.87 -58.81
N GLN A 265 28.42 -39.48 -58.40
CA GLN A 265 27.98 -40.79 -58.90
C GLN A 265 27.68 -40.78 -60.41
N LEU A 266 27.08 -39.71 -60.93
CA LEU A 266 26.82 -39.56 -62.37
C LEU A 266 28.10 -39.37 -63.20
N ALA A 267 29.16 -38.79 -62.61
CA ALA A 267 30.43 -38.57 -63.28
C ALA A 267 31.36 -39.81 -63.30
N THR A 268 31.02 -40.87 -62.56
CA THR A 268 31.79 -42.12 -62.50
C THR A 268 31.21 -43.27 -63.35
N LEU A 269 30.08 -43.03 -64.03
CA LEU A 269 29.45 -43.93 -65.00
C LEU A 269 29.83 -43.54 -66.44
#